data_AF-A0A935WA71-F1
#
_entry.id   AF-A0A935WA71-F1
#
_cell.length_a   1.000
_cell.length_b   1.000
_cell.length_c   1.000
_cell.angle_alpha   90.00
_cell.angle_beta   90.00
_cell.angle_gamma   90.00
#
_symmetry.space_group_name_H-M   'P 1'
#
loop_
_entity.id
_entity.type
_entity.pdbx_description
1 polymer ?
#
loop_
_entity_poly.entity_id
_entity_poly.type
_entity_poly.pdbx_seq_one_letter_code
_entity_poly.pdbx_strand_id
1 'polypeptide(L)'
;MKKLISILAIAYLLYGCSSTNSQVYMFSFFQNNGEDGLHLAYSKDGFNWSALNNNNSFLKPTAGKDKLMRDPCIILGSDNKFHMVWTVSWNEQGIGYANSTDLNNWSEQKYIPVMEHIPNARNCWAPELFYDEIKDQYMIYWSTTIPGKFPETDSTGDTGYNHRLYFTTTKDFISFSETKLLFDPGFNVIDATIQKVDDNYLMFFKNETKYPIAEKNIGIAQSKNLYGNYKITALPITDKWVEGPTVIKNESGWICYFDEYTRKKMGAVFSNDLQTWQNISNKVNFPIGTSHGSVFIVKQELFDNLLKQDKTHYEN
;
A
#
# COMPACT_ATOMS: atom_id res chain seq x y z
N MET A 1 10.36 24.33 76.16
CA MET A 1 10.78 23.11 75.43
C MET A 1 9.85 22.91 74.24
N LYS A 2 10.44 22.95 73.03
CA LYS A 2 9.99 22.47 71.70
C LYS A 2 8.50 22.63 71.31
N LYS A 3 8.22 23.63 70.45
CA LYS A 3 7.04 23.65 69.56
C LYS A 3 7.33 22.70 68.37
N LEU A 4 6.53 21.65 68.20
CA LEU A 4 6.51 20.86 66.97
C LEU A 4 5.62 21.59 65.94
N ILE A 5 6.22 21.98 64.82
CA ILE A 5 5.51 22.41 63.62
C ILE A 5 5.49 21.20 62.69
N SER A 6 4.34 20.58 62.53
CA SER A 6 4.12 19.52 61.54
C SER A 6 3.94 20.17 60.17
N ILE A 7 4.93 20.03 59.29
CA ILE A 7 4.83 20.40 57.89
C ILE A 7 4.24 19.20 57.14
N LEU A 8 2.97 19.32 56.74
CA LEU A 8 2.36 18.40 55.77
C LEU A 8 2.87 18.78 54.38
N ALA A 9 3.76 17.96 53.83
CA ALA A 9 4.13 18.02 52.41
C ALA A 9 3.06 17.28 51.61
N ILE A 10 2.20 18.03 50.91
CA ILE A 10 1.27 17.48 49.92
C ILE A 10 2.06 17.32 48.62
N ALA A 11 2.44 16.09 48.30
CA ALA A 11 2.99 15.73 47.00
C ALA A 11 1.85 15.64 45.98
N TYR A 12 1.72 16.65 45.11
CA TYR A 12 0.88 16.55 43.92
C TYR A 12 1.58 15.62 42.90
N LEU A 13 1.11 14.38 42.82
CA LEU A 13 1.37 13.50 41.69
C LEU A 13 0.63 14.04 40.47
N LEU A 14 1.33 14.82 39.64
CA LEU A 14 0.88 15.10 38.28
C LEU A 14 1.02 13.80 37.48
N TYR A 15 -0.05 13.00 37.43
CA TYR A 15 -0.25 12.06 36.34
C TYR A 15 -0.46 12.90 35.07
N GLY A 16 0.63 13.19 34.37
CA GLY A 16 0.56 13.57 32.98
C GLY A 16 -0.01 12.40 32.21
N CYS A 17 -1.34 12.39 32.00
CA CYS A 17 -1.92 11.66 30.89
C CYS A 17 -1.37 12.31 29.62
N SER A 18 -0.19 11.86 29.21
CA SER A 18 0.20 11.95 27.81
C SER A 18 -0.78 11.06 27.06
N SER A 19 -1.92 11.62 26.66
CA SER A 19 -2.69 11.05 25.57
C SER A 19 -1.84 11.18 24.31
N THR A 20 -0.88 10.26 24.16
CA THR A 20 -0.29 10.02 22.85
C THR A 20 -1.47 9.67 21.97
N ASN A 21 -1.72 10.50 20.95
CA ASN A 21 -2.66 10.19 19.89
C ASN A 21 -2.09 8.96 19.19
N SER A 22 -2.32 7.76 19.73
CA SER A 22 -1.64 6.56 19.27
C SER A 22 -2.18 6.20 17.89
N GLN A 23 -1.33 6.36 16.89
CA GLN A 23 -1.62 5.90 15.55
C GLN A 23 -1.46 4.39 15.51
N VAL A 24 -2.35 3.71 14.79
CA VAL A 24 -2.28 2.26 14.56
C VAL A 24 -2.02 2.05 13.08
N TYR A 25 -1.02 1.24 12.74
CA TYR A 25 -0.80 0.81 11.37
C TYR A 25 -1.83 -0.25 11.01
N MET A 26 -2.42 -0.10 9.83
CA MET A 26 -3.34 -1.03 9.22
C MET A 26 -2.73 -1.53 7.91
N PHE A 27 -3.03 -2.75 7.53
CA PHE A 27 -2.58 -3.37 6.29
C PHE A 27 -3.78 -3.97 5.57
N SER A 28 -4.09 -3.47 4.38
CA SER A 28 -5.06 -4.10 3.48
C SER A 28 -4.35 -5.14 2.65
N PHE A 29 -4.90 -6.34 2.54
CA PHE A 29 -4.33 -7.42 1.75
C PHE A 29 -5.40 -8.33 1.17
N PHE A 30 -4.97 -9.26 0.33
CA PHE A 30 -5.79 -10.35 -0.16
C PHE A 30 -5.10 -11.69 0.15
N GLN A 31 -5.87 -12.76 0.03
CA GLN A 31 -5.35 -14.13 0.15
C GLN A 31 -5.55 -14.88 -1.16
N ASN A 32 -4.73 -15.93 -1.36
CA ASN A 32 -4.79 -16.80 -2.53
C ASN A 32 -4.69 -16.00 -3.84
N ASN A 33 -5.71 -16.03 -4.69
CA ASN A 33 -5.76 -15.28 -5.94
C ASN A 33 -6.72 -14.07 -5.88
N GLY A 34 -7.27 -13.77 -4.70
CA GLY A 34 -8.11 -12.59 -4.45
C GLY A 34 -9.62 -12.83 -4.56
N GLU A 35 -10.07 -14.08 -4.69
CA GLU A 35 -11.49 -14.44 -4.80
C GLU A 35 -12.29 -14.13 -3.52
N ASP A 36 -11.62 -14.19 -2.37
CA ASP A 36 -12.28 -13.99 -1.07
C ASP A 36 -12.47 -12.51 -0.74
N GLY A 37 -11.61 -11.62 -1.25
CA GLY A 37 -11.76 -10.18 -1.11
C GLY A 37 -10.78 -9.51 -0.14
N LEU A 38 -11.24 -8.40 0.46
CA LEU A 38 -10.45 -7.55 1.34
C LEU A 38 -10.19 -8.22 2.69
N HIS A 39 -8.93 -8.35 3.07
CA HIS A 39 -8.53 -8.68 4.44
C HIS A 39 -7.82 -7.49 5.07
N LEU A 40 -7.92 -7.36 6.40
CA LEU A 40 -7.28 -6.31 7.16
C LEU A 40 -6.44 -6.90 8.30
N ALA A 41 -5.24 -6.37 8.49
CA ALA A 41 -4.40 -6.62 9.65
C ALA A 41 -4.00 -5.29 10.30
N TYR A 42 -3.56 -5.35 11.54
CA TYR A 42 -3.08 -4.18 12.28
C TYR A 42 -1.76 -4.44 12.98
N SER A 43 -1.03 -3.36 13.24
CA SER A 43 0.19 -3.36 14.05
C SER A 43 0.33 -2.06 14.82
N LYS A 44 0.86 -2.15 16.05
CA LYS A 44 1.20 -0.97 16.87
C LYS A 44 2.69 -0.60 16.79
N ASP A 45 3.53 -1.53 16.33
CA ASP A 45 4.99 -1.35 16.26
C ASP A 45 5.52 -1.37 14.81
N GLY A 46 4.72 -1.83 13.84
CA GLY A 46 5.11 -2.07 12.45
C GLY A 46 5.80 -3.42 12.23
N PHE A 47 6.12 -4.16 13.28
CA PHE A 47 6.84 -5.43 13.17
C PHE A 47 5.91 -6.63 13.32
N ASN A 48 4.98 -6.56 14.27
CA ASN A 48 4.06 -7.65 14.58
C ASN A 48 2.66 -7.28 14.12
N TRP A 49 2.16 -8.01 13.12
CA TRP A 49 0.86 -7.78 12.52
C TRP A 49 -0.14 -8.87 12.94
N SER A 50 -1.34 -8.47 13.32
CA SER A 50 -2.43 -9.36 13.68
C SER A 50 -3.62 -9.15 12.75
N ALA A 51 -4.20 -10.24 12.25
CA ALA A 51 -5.39 -10.18 11.42
C ALA A 51 -6.58 -9.67 12.24
N LEU A 52 -7.46 -8.92 11.60
CA LEU A 52 -8.77 -8.57 12.12
C LEU A 52 -9.82 -9.57 11.62
N ASN A 53 -10.99 -9.60 12.26
CA ASN A 53 -12.14 -10.42 11.88
C ASN A 53 -11.81 -11.92 11.76
N ASN A 54 -10.94 -12.43 12.63
CA ASN A 54 -10.36 -13.78 12.55
C ASN A 54 -9.78 -14.15 11.18
N ASN A 55 -9.18 -13.17 10.50
CA ASN A 55 -8.64 -13.34 9.15
C ASN A 55 -9.70 -13.71 8.11
N ASN A 56 -10.96 -13.32 8.33
CA ASN A 56 -12.03 -13.41 7.34
C ASN A 56 -12.15 -12.11 6.54
N SER A 57 -12.58 -12.25 5.28
CA SER A 57 -12.80 -11.11 4.38
C SER A 57 -13.82 -10.10 4.91
N PHE A 58 -13.49 -8.83 4.80
CA PHE A 58 -14.34 -7.66 5.08
C PHE A 58 -15.22 -7.27 3.90
N LEU A 59 -14.78 -7.56 2.67
CA LEU A 59 -15.50 -7.17 1.46
C LEU A 59 -15.20 -8.12 0.32
N LYS A 60 -16.21 -8.87 -0.13
CA LYS A 60 -16.10 -9.75 -1.29
C LYS A 60 -16.13 -8.95 -2.60
N PRO A 61 -15.30 -9.28 -3.60
CA PRO A 61 -15.26 -8.58 -4.87
C PRO A 61 -16.53 -8.80 -5.70
N THR A 62 -17.06 -7.71 -6.26
CA THR A 62 -18.13 -7.72 -7.26
C THR A 62 -17.79 -6.91 -8.51
N ALA A 63 -16.78 -6.03 -8.45
CA ALA A 63 -16.28 -5.28 -9.60
C ALA A 63 -15.44 -6.14 -10.56
N GLY A 64 -15.52 -5.81 -11.85
CA GLY A 64 -14.89 -6.59 -12.92
C GLY A 64 -15.65 -7.88 -13.25
N LYS A 65 -15.32 -8.45 -14.41
CA LYS A 65 -15.91 -9.72 -14.86
C LYS A 65 -15.39 -10.91 -14.04
N ASP A 66 -14.10 -10.92 -13.74
CA ASP A 66 -13.47 -12.03 -13.02
C ASP A 66 -13.71 -11.96 -11.51
N LYS A 67 -14.16 -10.80 -11.01
CA LYS A 67 -14.48 -10.56 -9.59
C LYS A 67 -13.34 -10.98 -8.67
N LEU A 68 -12.13 -10.49 -8.95
CA LEU A 68 -11.01 -10.61 -8.03
C LEU A 68 -10.84 -9.30 -7.24
N MET A 69 -10.26 -9.42 -6.04
CA MET A 69 -9.66 -8.30 -5.33
C MET A 69 -8.23 -8.67 -5.00
N ARG A 70 -7.30 -8.16 -5.81
CA ARG A 70 -5.86 -8.28 -5.54
C ARG A 70 -5.27 -6.90 -5.31
N ASP A 71 -4.20 -6.88 -4.52
CA ASP A 71 -3.38 -5.71 -4.26
C ASP A 71 -4.21 -4.50 -3.76
N PRO A 72 -5.09 -4.67 -2.74
CA PRO A 72 -5.96 -3.58 -2.30
C PRO A 72 -5.15 -2.46 -1.65
N CYS A 73 -5.29 -1.24 -2.17
CA CYS A 73 -4.69 -0.03 -1.63
C CYS A 73 -5.76 0.85 -0.99
N ILE A 74 -5.56 1.23 0.28
CA ILE A 74 -6.46 2.11 1.03
C ILE A 74 -5.72 3.38 1.47
N ILE A 75 -6.34 4.56 1.26
CA ILE A 75 -5.91 5.81 1.88
C ILE A 75 -7.08 6.51 2.57
N LEU A 76 -6.80 7.31 3.61
CA LEU A 76 -7.76 8.26 4.15
C LEU A 76 -7.71 9.55 3.31
N GLY A 77 -8.82 9.88 2.68
CA GLY A 77 -9.02 11.09 1.89
C GLY A 77 -9.26 12.35 2.73
N SER A 78 -9.16 13.51 2.10
CA SER A 78 -9.44 14.81 2.74
C SER A 78 -10.92 15.00 3.10
N ASP A 79 -11.81 14.20 2.50
CA ASP A 79 -13.24 14.16 2.79
C ASP A 79 -13.59 13.26 4.00
N ASN A 80 -12.57 12.79 4.74
CA ASN A 80 -12.68 11.84 5.86
C ASN A 80 -13.27 10.47 5.48
N LYS A 81 -13.09 10.04 4.22
CA LYS A 81 -13.41 8.67 3.79
C LYS A 81 -12.15 7.89 3.50
N PHE A 82 -12.20 6.60 3.79
CA PHE A 82 -11.24 5.64 3.26
C PHE A 82 -11.63 5.35 1.81
N HIS A 83 -10.70 5.58 0.89
CA HIS A 83 -10.84 5.22 -0.51
C HIS A 83 -9.99 4.00 -0.79
N MET A 84 -10.58 3.01 -1.46
CA MET A 84 -9.91 1.78 -1.83
C MET A 84 -9.92 1.57 -3.34
N VAL A 85 -8.78 1.15 -3.89
CA VAL A 85 -8.66 0.63 -5.25
C VAL A 85 -7.99 -0.74 -5.24
N TRP A 86 -8.24 -1.56 -6.27
CA TRP A 86 -7.67 -2.90 -6.38
C TRP A 86 -7.67 -3.44 -7.82
N THR A 87 -6.87 -4.47 -8.07
CA THR A 87 -6.85 -5.25 -9.30
C THR A 87 -8.07 -6.18 -9.38
N VAL A 88 -8.89 -6.06 -10.43
CA VAL A 88 -10.11 -6.88 -10.61
C VAL A 88 -9.92 -8.16 -11.42
N SER A 89 -8.86 -8.24 -12.21
CA SER A 89 -8.54 -9.36 -13.11
C SER A 89 -7.08 -9.33 -13.54
N TRP A 90 -6.59 -10.49 -14.00
CA TRP A 90 -5.31 -10.60 -14.70
C TRP A 90 -5.31 -9.91 -16.07
N ASN A 91 -6.45 -9.78 -16.77
CA ASN A 91 -6.49 -9.32 -18.16
C ASN A 91 -7.61 -8.29 -18.48
N GLU A 92 -8.23 -7.68 -17.46
CA GLU A 92 -9.18 -6.56 -17.67
C GLU A 92 -8.46 -5.21 -17.64
N GLN A 93 -8.99 -4.24 -18.39
CA GLN A 93 -8.43 -2.89 -18.58
C GLN A 93 -9.00 -1.86 -17.59
N GLY A 94 -9.43 -2.32 -16.42
CA GLY A 94 -9.97 -1.47 -15.37
C GLY A 94 -9.57 -1.93 -13.98
N ILE A 95 -9.96 -1.14 -13.00
CA ILE A 95 -9.68 -1.35 -11.59
C ILE A 95 -10.97 -1.28 -10.78
N GLY A 96 -10.97 -1.83 -9.59
CA GLY A 96 -12.08 -1.70 -8.66
C GLY A 96 -11.95 -0.44 -7.80
N TYR A 97 -13.08 0.08 -7.35
CA TYR A 97 -13.13 1.17 -6.38
C TYR A 97 -14.29 1.03 -5.41
N ALA A 98 -14.06 1.36 -4.14
CA ALA A 98 -15.08 1.53 -3.11
C ALA A 98 -14.57 2.53 -2.06
N ASN A 99 -15.48 3.07 -1.25
CA ASN A 99 -15.10 3.89 -0.10
C ASN A 99 -15.85 3.47 1.17
N SER A 100 -15.30 3.85 2.32
CA SER A 100 -15.85 3.58 3.63
C SER A 100 -15.58 4.75 4.58
N THR A 101 -16.36 4.86 5.65
CA THR A 101 -16.08 5.81 6.75
C THR A 101 -15.53 5.12 8.00
N ASP A 102 -15.58 3.79 8.05
CA ASP A 102 -15.28 2.99 9.24
C ASP A 102 -14.48 1.71 8.95
N LEU A 103 -14.07 1.47 7.70
CA LEU A 103 -13.37 0.28 7.18
C LEU A 103 -14.17 -1.03 7.26
N ASN A 104 -15.41 -0.99 7.75
CA ASN A 104 -16.26 -2.16 7.91
C ASN A 104 -17.43 -2.13 6.92
N ASN A 105 -18.10 -0.99 6.81
CA ASN A 105 -19.20 -0.75 5.89
C ASN A 105 -18.66 -0.05 4.64
N TRP A 106 -18.71 -0.75 3.50
CA TRP A 106 -18.20 -0.26 2.23
C TRP A 106 -19.34 0.14 1.30
N SER A 107 -19.08 1.17 0.49
CA SER A 107 -19.98 1.60 -0.58
C SER A 107 -20.15 0.50 -1.63
N GLU A 108 -21.14 0.67 -2.51
CA GLU A 108 -21.20 -0.11 -3.74
C GLU A 108 -19.86 -0.04 -4.49
N GLN A 109 -19.40 -1.19 -4.98
CA GLN A 109 -18.16 -1.29 -5.73
C GLN A 109 -18.38 -0.79 -7.15
N LYS A 110 -17.41 -0.03 -7.64
CA LYS A 110 -17.37 0.46 -9.01
C LYS A 110 -16.23 -0.20 -9.76
N TYR A 111 -16.45 -0.48 -11.04
CA TYR A 111 -15.39 -0.78 -11.99
C TYR A 111 -15.03 0.52 -12.72
N ILE A 112 -13.75 0.90 -12.69
CA ILE A 112 -13.22 2.11 -13.33
C ILE A 112 -12.39 1.67 -14.56
N PRO A 113 -12.84 1.97 -15.79
CA PRO A 113 -12.20 1.50 -17.03
C PRO A 113 -10.98 2.36 -17.44
N VAL A 114 -9.94 2.40 -16.58
CA VAL A 114 -8.80 3.32 -16.74
C VAL A 114 -7.94 3.10 -17.99
N MET A 115 -8.05 1.93 -18.65
CA MET A 115 -7.29 1.59 -19.86
C MET A 115 -8.12 1.10 -21.04
N GLU A 116 -9.45 0.97 -20.94
CA GLU A 116 -10.29 0.44 -22.04
C GLU A 116 -10.22 1.28 -23.32
N HIS A 117 -9.93 2.58 -23.19
CA HIS A 117 -9.78 3.51 -24.29
C HIS A 117 -8.41 3.42 -24.99
N ILE A 118 -7.46 2.65 -24.45
CA ILE A 118 -6.11 2.49 -24.99
C ILE A 118 -6.04 1.19 -25.79
N PRO A 119 -5.84 1.24 -27.12
CA PRO A 119 -5.79 0.05 -27.95
C PRO A 119 -4.71 -0.94 -27.46
N ASN A 120 -5.07 -2.22 -27.45
CA ASN A 120 -4.21 -3.34 -27.05
C ASN A 120 -3.75 -3.31 -25.58
N ALA A 121 -4.23 -2.38 -24.74
CA ALA A 121 -3.93 -2.44 -23.32
C ALA A 121 -4.39 -3.79 -22.75
N ARG A 122 -3.46 -4.47 -22.07
CA ARG A 122 -3.68 -5.85 -21.65
C ARG A 122 -4.34 -5.95 -20.28
N ASN A 123 -4.00 -5.06 -19.36
CA ASN A 123 -4.30 -5.23 -17.94
C ASN A 123 -4.20 -3.90 -17.16
N CYS A 124 -4.75 -3.86 -15.96
CA CYS A 124 -4.45 -2.85 -14.93
C CYS A 124 -4.15 -3.55 -13.60
N TRP A 125 -2.89 -3.58 -13.18
CA TRP A 125 -2.44 -4.29 -11.97
C TRP A 125 -1.92 -3.36 -10.90
N ALA A 126 -2.12 -3.79 -9.66
CA ALA A 126 -1.65 -3.15 -8.43
C ALA A 126 -1.88 -1.64 -8.42
N PRO A 127 -3.15 -1.18 -8.52
CA PRO A 127 -3.43 0.24 -8.42
C PRO A 127 -3.17 0.75 -7.00
N GLU A 128 -2.57 1.92 -6.91
CA GLU A 128 -2.40 2.66 -5.66
C GLU A 128 -2.96 4.08 -5.75
N LEU A 129 -3.14 4.70 -4.59
CA LEU A 129 -3.68 6.04 -4.41
C LEU A 129 -2.66 6.97 -3.77
N PHE A 130 -2.59 8.20 -4.27
CA PHE A 130 -1.91 9.31 -3.60
C PHE A 130 -2.82 10.55 -3.60
N TYR A 131 -2.99 11.19 -2.45
CA TYR A 131 -3.74 12.45 -2.38
C TYR A 131 -2.79 13.66 -2.55
N ASP A 132 -2.95 14.41 -3.65
CA ASP A 132 -2.23 15.66 -3.88
C ASP A 132 -2.96 16.82 -3.20
N GLU A 133 -2.48 17.18 -2.00
CA GLU A 133 -3.00 18.31 -1.21
C GLU A 133 -2.86 19.66 -1.93
N ILE A 134 -1.87 19.84 -2.82
CA ILE A 134 -1.63 21.11 -3.52
C ILE A 134 -2.69 21.33 -4.59
N LYS A 135 -3.05 20.27 -5.31
CA LYS A 135 -4.06 20.31 -6.39
C LYS A 135 -5.47 19.91 -5.94
N ASP A 136 -5.60 19.45 -4.70
CA ASP A 136 -6.86 18.98 -4.11
C ASP A 136 -7.50 17.91 -5.01
N GLN A 137 -6.75 16.83 -5.24
CA GLN A 137 -7.16 15.72 -6.09
C GLN A 137 -6.42 14.42 -5.74
N TYR A 138 -7.01 13.29 -6.11
CA TYR A 138 -6.40 11.97 -6.03
C TYR A 138 -5.67 11.65 -7.33
N MET A 139 -4.49 11.06 -7.20
CA MET A 139 -3.80 10.35 -8.26
C MET A 139 -3.99 8.86 -8.04
N ILE A 140 -4.42 8.17 -9.09
CA ILE A 140 -4.49 6.71 -9.15
C ILE A 140 -3.40 6.27 -10.12
N TYR A 141 -2.55 5.33 -9.72
CA TYR A 141 -1.46 4.83 -10.56
C TYR A 141 -1.36 3.32 -10.50
N TRP A 142 -0.98 2.68 -11.60
CA TRP A 142 -1.03 1.23 -11.78
C TRP A 142 -0.03 0.77 -12.85
N SER A 143 0.10 -0.56 -12.99
CA SER A 143 0.95 -1.20 -13.99
C SER A 143 0.13 -1.73 -15.16
N THR A 144 0.54 -1.42 -16.40
CA THR A 144 -0.11 -1.94 -17.61
C THR A 144 0.91 -2.35 -18.67
N THR A 145 0.68 -3.51 -19.30
CA THR A 145 1.33 -3.87 -20.56
C THR A 145 0.51 -3.33 -21.74
N ILE A 146 1.19 -2.67 -22.68
CA ILE A 146 0.64 -2.33 -24.00
C ILE A 146 1.60 -2.98 -25.03
N PRO A 147 1.23 -4.12 -25.64
CA PRO A 147 2.11 -4.85 -26.56
C PRO A 147 2.67 -3.97 -27.68
N GLY A 148 3.98 -4.07 -27.94
CA GLY A 148 4.66 -3.32 -28.99
C GLY A 148 4.95 -1.85 -28.66
N LYS A 149 4.51 -1.32 -27.51
CA LYS A 149 4.78 0.07 -27.11
C LYS A 149 6.22 0.29 -26.66
N PHE A 150 6.86 -0.73 -26.08
CA PHE A 150 8.25 -0.69 -25.59
C PHE A 150 9.03 -1.89 -26.17
N PRO A 151 9.27 -1.90 -27.50
CA PRO A 151 9.79 -3.06 -28.21
C PRO A 151 11.17 -3.51 -27.71
N GLU A 152 11.96 -2.59 -27.16
CA GLU A 152 13.30 -2.89 -26.62
C GLU A 152 13.24 -3.86 -25.42
N THR A 153 12.10 -3.94 -24.73
CA THR A 153 11.94 -4.76 -23.52
C THR A 153 10.85 -5.82 -23.62
N ASP A 154 10.23 -6.00 -24.80
CA ASP A 154 9.10 -6.93 -25.00
C ASP A 154 9.45 -8.39 -24.67
N SER A 155 10.72 -8.79 -24.83
CA SER A 155 11.20 -10.14 -24.53
C SER A 155 11.75 -10.32 -23.11
N THR A 156 11.65 -9.30 -22.25
CA THR A 156 12.30 -9.31 -20.92
C THR A 156 11.41 -9.83 -19.80
N GLY A 157 10.09 -9.85 -19.99
CA GLY A 157 9.11 -10.24 -18.98
C GLY A 157 8.59 -11.68 -19.12
N ASP A 158 7.55 -11.98 -18.35
CA ASP A 158 6.72 -13.16 -18.56
C ASP A 158 5.97 -13.07 -19.90
N THR A 159 5.54 -14.20 -20.44
CA THR A 159 5.04 -14.31 -21.83
C THR A 159 3.96 -13.27 -22.17
N GLY A 160 4.35 -12.27 -22.95
CA GLY A 160 3.47 -11.18 -23.42
C GLY A 160 3.18 -10.09 -22.40
N TYR A 161 4.01 -9.97 -21.34
CA TYR A 161 3.96 -8.90 -20.35
C TYR A 161 5.22 -8.05 -20.39
N ASN A 162 5.03 -6.73 -20.49
CA ASN A 162 6.08 -5.71 -20.53
C ASN A 162 5.48 -4.39 -20.01
N HIS A 163 5.37 -4.30 -18.70
CA HIS A 163 4.63 -3.24 -18.02
C HIS A 163 5.42 -1.95 -17.93
N ARG A 164 4.68 -0.84 -17.89
CA ARG A 164 5.10 0.45 -17.34
C ARG A 164 4.04 0.97 -16.38
N LEU A 165 4.43 1.97 -15.59
CA LEU A 165 3.49 2.62 -14.67
C LEU A 165 2.74 3.75 -15.38
N TYR A 166 1.43 3.77 -15.19
CA TYR A 166 0.52 4.79 -15.71
C TYR A 166 -0.26 5.42 -14.57
N PHE A 167 -0.85 6.59 -14.82
CA PHE A 167 -1.70 7.24 -13.84
C PHE A 167 -2.84 8.02 -14.49
N THR A 168 -3.88 8.24 -13.69
CA THR A 168 -4.92 9.25 -13.93
C THR A 168 -5.15 10.04 -12.64
N THR A 169 -5.90 11.13 -12.73
CA THR A 169 -6.31 11.96 -11.58
C THR A 169 -7.81 12.13 -11.53
N THR A 170 -8.34 12.27 -10.31
CA THR A 170 -9.77 12.50 -10.07
C THR A 170 -9.96 13.31 -8.79
N LYS A 171 -11.07 14.05 -8.70
CA LYS A 171 -11.48 14.71 -7.45
C LYS A 171 -12.61 13.98 -6.74
N ASP A 172 -13.34 13.14 -7.45
CA ASP A 172 -14.65 12.63 -7.03
C ASP A 172 -14.84 11.12 -7.28
N PHE A 173 -13.86 10.45 -7.91
CA PHE A 173 -13.94 9.05 -8.36
C PHE A 173 -15.13 8.79 -9.30
N ILE A 174 -15.51 9.82 -10.07
CA ILE A 174 -16.52 9.77 -11.13
C ILE A 174 -15.92 10.29 -12.43
N SER A 175 -15.24 11.44 -12.37
CA SER A 175 -14.57 12.07 -13.50
C SER A 175 -13.07 11.87 -13.41
N PHE A 176 -12.44 11.46 -14.51
CA PHE A 176 -11.01 11.13 -14.57
C PHE A 176 -10.33 11.94 -15.65
N SER A 177 -9.08 12.35 -15.40
CA SER A 177 -8.22 12.92 -16.42
C SER A 177 -7.80 11.86 -17.44
N GLU A 178 -7.20 12.29 -18.55
CA GLU A 178 -6.53 11.39 -19.48
C GLU A 178 -5.45 10.57 -18.75
N THR A 179 -5.34 9.28 -19.10
CA THR A 179 -4.28 8.39 -18.62
C THR A 179 -2.93 8.80 -19.20
N LYS A 180 -1.91 8.90 -18.34
CA LYS A 180 -0.55 9.30 -18.72
C LYS A 180 0.49 8.31 -18.24
N LEU A 181 1.60 8.21 -18.97
CA LEU A 181 2.77 7.43 -18.53
C LEU A 181 3.38 8.11 -17.30
N LEU A 182 3.50 7.37 -16.21
CA LEU A 182 4.10 7.84 -14.96
C LEU A 182 5.61 7.59 -14.94
N PHE A 183 6.00 6.35 -15.26
CA PHE A 183 7.37 5.89 -15.10
C PHE A 183 7.73 4.83 -16.14
N ASP A 184 8.83 5.11 -16.83
CA ASP A 184 9.52 4.19 -17.72
C ASP A 184 11.03 4.27 -17.45
N PRO A 185 11.59 3.28 -16.74
CA PRO A 185 13.02 3.22 -16.47
C PRO A 185 13.84 2.52 -17.58
N GLY A 186 13.22 2.15 -18.70
CA GLY A 186 13.87 1.36 -19.75
C GLY A 186 13.87 -0.16 -19.49
N PHE A 187 13.07 -0.64 -18.54
CA PHE A 187 12.85 -2.06 -18.26
C PHE A 187 11.43 -2.31 -17.70
N ASN A 188 11.01 -3.57 -17.70
CA ASN A 188 9.70 -4.00 -17.20
C ASN A 188 9.54 -3.68 -15.70
N VAL A 189 8.53 -2.90 -15.34
CA VAL A 189 8.31 -2.42 -13.97
C VAL A 189 6.84 -2.57 -13.57
N ILE A 190 6.62 -3.03 -12.33
CA ILE A 190 5.29 -3.11 -11.72
C ILE A 190 5.32 -2.65 -10.26
N ASP A 191 4.15 -2.70 -9.60
CA ASP A 191 3.94 -2.57 -8.16
C ASP A 191 4.66 -1.37 -7.55
N ALA A 192 4.07 -0.19 -7.72
CA ALA A 192 4.65 1.03 -7.20
C ALA A 192 3.93 1.50 -5.95
N THR A 193 4.68 2.09 -5.02
CA THR A 193 4.15 2.91 -3.93
C THR A 193 4.92 4.22 -3.82
N ILE A 194 4.22 5.33 -3.57
CA ILE A 194 4.83 6.67 -3.52
C ILE A 194 4.71 7.26 -2.12
N GLN A 195 5.83 7.70 -1.56
CA GLN A 195 5.92 8.43 -0.29
C GLN A 195 6.43 9.85 -0.54
N LYS A 196 5.80 10.85 0.09
CA LYS A 196 6.32 12.21 0.12
C LYS A 196 7.36 12.33 1.24
N VAL A 197 8.57 12.74 0.90
CA VAL A 197 9.69 12.95 1.83
C VAL A 197 10.27 14.32 1.56
N ASP A 198 10.04 15.23 2.50
CA ASP A 198 10.31 16.66 2.34
C ASP A 198 9.67 17.19 1.05
N ASP A 199 10.45 17.81 0.17
CA ASP A 199 10.01 18.33 -1.14
C ASP A 199 10.10 17.29 -2.26
N ASN A 200 10.33 16.02 -1.96
CA ASN A 200 10.48 14.95 -2.96
C ASN A 200 9.38 13.90 -2.82
N TYR A 201 9.13 13.22 -3.94
CA TYR A 201 8.32 12.01 -4.01
C TYR A 201 9.27 10.84 -4.26
N LEU A 202 9.26 9.86 -3.37
CA LEU A 202 10.00 8.62 -3.49
C LEU A 202 9.04 7.53 -3.93
N MET A 203 9.28 6.96 -5.09
CA MET A 203 8.58 5.80 -5.62
C MET A 203 9.41 4.55 -5.34
N PHE A 204 8.86 3.64 -4.57
CA PHE A 204 9.35 2.26 -4.47
C PHE A 204 8.66 1.45 -5.56
N PHE A 205 9.39 0.62 -6.28
CA PHE A 205 8.85 -0.12 -7.42
C PHE A 205 9.53 -1.48 -7.56
N LYS A 206 8.84 -2.45 -8.18
CA LYS A 206 9.42 -3.74 -8.53
C LYS A 206 10.01 -3.72 -9.94
N ASN A 207 11.29 -4.07 -10.06
CA ASN A 207 11.89 -4.46 -11.33
C ASN A 207 11.42 -5.87 -11.71
N GLU A 208 10.57 -5.96 -12.73
CA GLU A 208 9.89 -7.20 -13.13
C GLU A 208 10.64 -8.00 -14.21
N THR A 209 11.83 -7.55 -14.57
CA THR A 209 12.71 -8.22 -15.55
C THR A 209 12.93 -9.68 -15.17
N LYS A 210 12.69 -10.57 -16.13
CA LYS A 210 12.86 -12.03 -16.04
C LYS A 210 13.99 -12.54 -16.94
N TYR A 211 14.16 -11.95 -18.11
CA TYR A 211 15.15 -12.35 -19.12
C TYR A 211 16.02 -11.17 -19.56
N PRO A 212 17.30 -11.41 -19.92
CA PRO A 212 18.00 -12.71 -19.88
C PRO A 212 18.35 -13.16 -18.47
N ILE A 213 18.39 -12.24 -17.51
CA ILE A 213 18.65 -12.50 -16.09
C ILE A 213 17.47 -11.95 -15.30
N ALA A 214 16.89 -12.77 -14.44
CA ALA A 214 15.78 -12.34 -13.60
C ALA A 214 16.29 -11.35 -12.56
N GLU A 215 15.64 -10.19 -12.42
CA GLU A 215 15.89 -9.21 -11.37
C GLU A 215 14.88 -9.39 -10.24
N LYS A 216 13.58 -9.22 -10.51
CA LYS A 216 12.47 -9.51 -9.57
C LYS A 216 12.72 -8.94 -8.17
N ASN A 217 13.25 -7.72 -8.10
CA ASN A 217 13.68 -7.03 -6.87
C ASN A 217 13.07 -5.63 -6.81
N ILE A 218 13.12 -5.00 -5.63
CA ILE A 218 12.58 -3.65 -5.43
C ILE A 218 13.70 -2.62 -5.55
N GLY A 219 13.36 -1.46 -6.12
CA GLY A 219 14.21 -0.27 -6.15
C GLY A 219 13.44 0.99 -5.75
N ILE A 220 14.15 2.11 -5.76
CA ILE A 220 13.65 3.44 -5.41
C ILE A 220 13.99 4.41 -6.53
N ALA A 221 13.01 5.21 -6.92
CA ALA A 221 13.20 6.37 -7.77
C ALA A 221 12.64 7.63 -7.09
N GLN A 222 13.21 8.79 -7.41
CA GLN A 222 12.86 10.06 -6.80
C GLN A 222 12.49 11.12 -7.84
N SER A 223 11.52 11.96 -7.53
CA SER A 223 11.16 13.14 -8.31
C SER A 223 10.76 14.32 -7.42
N LYS A 224 10.90 15.55 -7.94
CA LYS A 224 10.27 16.76 -7.38
C LYS A 224 8.81 16.94 -7.85
N ASN A 225 8.38 16.14 -8.82
CA ASN A 225 7.05 16.18 -9.40
C ASN A 225 6.35 14.84 -9.18
N LEU A 226 5.24 14.82 -8.45
CA LEU A 226 4.41 13.63 -8.23
C LEU A 226 4.02 12.93 -9.55
N TYR A 227 3.85 13.71 -10.61
CA TYR A 227 3.29 13.25 -11.88
C TYR A 227 4.32 12.78 -12.92
N GLY A 228 5.58 12.55 -12.52
CA GLY A 228 6.60 11.98 -13.40
C GLY A 228 8.02 12.49 -13.14
N ASN A 229 8.92 12.27 -14.10
CA ASN A 229 10.36 12.60 -14.02
C ASN A 229 11.14 11.88 -12.90
N TYR A 230 10.65 10.73 -12.46
CA TYR A 230 11.33 9.87 -11.49
C TYR A 230 12.69 9.41 -12.00
N LYS A 231 13.72 9.51 -11.15
CA LYS A 231 15.09 9.05 -11.40
C LYS A 231 15.47 8.01 -10.37
N ILE A 232 15.98 6.86 -10.82
CA ILE A 232 16.39 5.77 -9.92
C ILE A 232 17.52 6.25 -9.03
N THR A 233 17.36 6.07 -7.72
CA THR A 233 18.35 6.42 -6.69
C THR A 233 18.94 5.19 -6.01
N ALA A 234 18.21 4.07 -5.98
CA ALA A 234 18.70 2.79 -5.46
C ALA A 234 18.03 1.62 -6.19
N LEU A 235 18.81 0.65 -6.67
CA LEU A 235 18.29 -0.58 -7.29
C LEU A 235 19.42 -1.64 -7.32
N PRO A 236 19.29 -2.80 -6.64
CA PRO A 236 18.18 -3.22 -5.78
C PRO A 236 18.32 -2.74 -4.32
N ILE A 237 17.20 -2.71 -3.59
CA ILE A 237 17.17 -2.60 -2.11
C ILE A 237 16.79 -3.92 -1.42
N THR A 238 16.42 -4.96 -2.19
CA THR A 238 16.00 -6.28 -1.69
C THR A 238 16.72 -7.42 -2.41
N ASP A 239 16.57 -8.63 -1.88
CA ASP A 239 16.81 -9.86 -2.63
C ASP A 239 15.80 -10.02 -3.80
N LYS A 240 16.03 -11.03 -4.65
CA LYS A 240 15.17 -11.36 -5.79
C LYS A 240 13.93 -12.15 -5.38
N TRP A 241 12.95 -12.20 -6.28
CA TRP A 241 11.66 -12.89 -6.15
C TRP A 241 10.80 -12.31 -5.03
N VAL A 242 10.67 -10.98 -5.04
CA VAL A 242 9.81 -10.19 -4.16
C VAL A 242 8.99 -9.20 -4.97
N GLU A 243 7.83 -8.78 -4.44
CA GLU A 243 6.91 -7.86 -5.12
C GLU A 243 6.10 -7.02 -4.14
N GLY A 244 5.28 -6.11 -4.66
CA GLY A 244 4.35 -5.35 -3.83
C GLY A 244 4.95 -4.53 -2.69
N PRO A 245 5.89 -3.60 -2.98
CA PRO A 245 6.45 -2.75 -1.95
C PRO A 245 5.38 -1.87 -1.31
N THR A 246 5.38 -1.80 0.03
CA THR A 246 4.60 -0.82 0.79
C THR A 246 5.41 -0.31 1.97
N VAL A 247 5.31 0.99 2.31
CA VAL A 247 6.33 1.65 3.15
C VAL A 247 5.70 2.41 4.31
N ILE A 248 6.31 2.29 5.51
CA ILE A 248 6.07 3.20 6.64
C ILE A 248 7.36 3.91 7.06
N LYS A 249 7.17 5.04 7.74
CA LYS A 249 8.18 5.67 8.57
C LYS A 249 7.72 5.65 10.03
N ASN A 250 8.54 5.10 10.91
CA ASN A 250 8.33 5.15 12.36
C ASN A 250 9.53 5.86 13.03
N GLU A 251 9.55 5.91 14.36
CA GLU A 251 10.63 6.55 15.13
C GLU A 251 12.01 5.91 14.89
N SER A 252 12.05 4.64 14.50
CA SER A 252 13.31 3.93 14.21
C SER A 252 13.84 4.25 12.81
N GLY A 253 12.97 4.52 11.85
CA GLY A 253 13.33 4.77 10.46
C GLY A 253 12.25 4.32 9.48
N TRP A 254 12.70 3.93 8.29
CA TRP A 254 11.85 3.46 7.21
C TRP A 254 11.79 1.94 7.17
N ILE A 255 10.59 1.39 7.02
CA ILE A 255 10.37 -0.04 6.77
C ILE A 255 9.61 -0.16 5.46
N CYS A 256 10.20 -0.89 4.50
CA CYS A 256 9.53 -1.30 3.28
C CYS A 256 9.19 -2.79 3.39
N TYR A 257 7.90 -3.10 3.45
CA TYR A 257 7.39 -4.47 3.37
C TYR A 257 7.24 -4.88 1.91
N PHE A 258 7.21 -6.19 1.66
CA PHE A 258 7.01 -6.76 0.32
C PHE A 258 6.56 -8.22 0.43
N ASP A 259 5.86 -8.70 -0.59
CA ASP A 259 5.47 -10.10 -0.73
C ASP A 259 6.64 -10.92 -1.27
N GLU A 260 7.15 -11.87 -0.48
CA GLU A 260 8.06 -12.91 -0.94
C GLU A 260 7.25 -14.06 -1.56
N TYR A 261 6.56 -13.80 -2.67
CA TYR A 261 5.53 -14.67 -3.25
C TYR A 261 5.98 -16.12 -3.53
N THR A 262 7.26 -16.33 -3.86
CA THR A 262 7.85 -17.67 -4.04
C THR A 262 8.07 -18.43 -2.72
N ARG A 263 8.17 -17.69 -1.61
CA ARG A 263 8.40 -18.16 -0.24
C ARG A 263 7.13 -18.09 0.61
N LYS A 264 6.02 -17.60 0.06
CA LYS A 264 4.67 -17.55 0.67
C LYS A 264 4.65 -16.86 2.04
N LYS A 265 5.33 -15.72 2.13
CA LYS A 265 5.37 -14.88 3.33
C LYS A 265 5.63 -13.42 2.97
N MET A 266 5.28 -12.51 3.87
CA MET A 266 5.76 -11.13 3.81
C MET A 266 7.21 -11.05 4.29
N GLY A 267 7.97 -10.15 3.67
CA GLY A 267 9.31 -9.76 4.06
C GLY A 267 9.40 -8.25 4.29
N ALA A 268 10.57 -7.80 4.77
CA ALA A 268 10.82 -6.38 4.96
C ALA A 268 12.30 -6.01 4.87
N VAL A 269 12.56 -4.79 4.42
CA VAL A 269 13.86 -4.11 4.55
C VAL A 269 13.71 -2.82 5.35
N PHE A 270 14.75 -2.46 6.08
CA PHE A 270 14.80 -1.29 6.94
C PHE A 270 15.93 -0.34 6.53
N SER A 271 15.68 0.97 6.66
CA SER A 271 16.69 2.00 6.45
C SER A 271 16.48 3.18 7.39
N ASN A 272 17.56 3.74 7.93
CA ASN A 272 17.52 4.99 8.69
C ASN A 272 17.78 6.24 7.82
N ASP A 273 18.34 6.07 6.62
CA ASP A 273 18.86 7.15 5.77
C ASP A 273 18.31 7.14 4.34
N LEU A 274 17.43 6.18 4.00
CA LEU A 274 16.89 5.89 2.66
C LEU A 274 17.94 5.49 1.61
N GLN A 275 19.18 5.23 2.02
CA GLN A 275 20.30 4.88 1.15
C GLN A 275 20.77 3.45 1.43
N THR A 276 20.97 3.12 2.70
CA THR A 276 21.41 1.79 3.14
C THR A 276 20.21 1.00 3.61
N TRP A 277 19.99 -0.18 3.03
CA TRP A 277 18.86 -1.05 3.34
C TRP A 277 19.31 -2.39 3.92
N GLN A 278 18.73 -2.77 5.05
CA GLN A 278 18.99 -4.02 5.73
C GLN A 278 17.77 -4.95 5.63
N ASN A 279 17.96 -6.19 5.19
CA ASN A 279 16.94 -7.22 5.28
C ASN A 279 16.60 -7.50 6.75
N ILE A 280 15.33 -7.29 7.10
CA ILE A 280 14.75 -7.55 8.42
C ILE A 280 13.55 -8.49 8.33
N SER A 281 13.44 -9.31 7.27
CA SER A 281 12.33 -10.25 7.07
C SER A 281 12.16 -11.23 8.25
N ASN A 282 13.21 -11.48 9.04
CA ASN A 282 13.13 -12.31 10.25
C ASN A 282 12.62 -11.57 11.50
N LYS A 283 12.36 -10.27 11.40
CA LYS A 283 11.84 -9.42 12.49
C LYS A 283 10.38 -9.02 12.30
N VAL A 284 9.80 -9.30 11.13
CA VAL A 284 8.41 -9.00 10.83
C VAL A 284 7.58 -10.28 10.85
N ASN A 285 6.39 -10.19 11.44
CA ASN A 285 5.45 -11.29 11.54
C ASN A 285 4.12 -10.83 10.96
N PHE A 286 3.60 -11.56 9.96
CA PHE A 286 2.32 -11.28 9.33
C PHE A 286 1.36 -12.46 9.49
N PRO A 287 0.04 -12.22 9.44
CA PRO A 287 -0.94 -13.29 9.37
C PRO A 287 -0.68 -14.24 8.21
N ILE A 288 -0.97 -15.52 8.42
CA ILE A 288 -0.82 -16.55 7.38
C ILE A 288 -1.73 -16.20 6.20
N GLY A 289 -1.20 -16.33 4.98
CA GLY A 289 -1.94 -16.04 3.75
C GLY A 289 -1.86 -14.57 3.29
N THR A 290 -1.22 -13.69 4.07
CA THR A 290 -0.97 -12.31 3.64
C THR A 290 -0.18 -12.30 2.35
N SER A 291 -0.74 -11.65 1.33
CA SER A 291 -0.11 -11.36 0.03
C SER A 291 0.03 -9.85 -0.15
N HIS A 292 0.49 -9.41 -1.33
CA HIS A 292 0.60 -8.00 -1.67
C HIS A 292 -0.63 -7.15 -1.27
N GLY A 293 -0.35 -6.01 -0.66
CA GLY A 293 -1.31 -5.05 -0.20
C GLY A 293 -0.61 -3.75 0.25
N SER A 294 -1.35 -2.84 0.87
CA SER A 294 -0.80 -1.54 1.27
C SER A 294 -0.99 -1.27 2.76
N VAL A 295 0.00 -0.57 3.32
CA VAL A 295 -0.05 -0.07 4.69
C VAL A 295 -0.65 1.34 4.73
N PHE A 296 -1.47 1.60 5.74
CA PHE A 296 -2.02 2.92 6.02
C PHE A 296 -2.15 3.12 7.53
N ILE A 297 -2.43 4.35 7.96
CA ILE A 297 -2.50 4.70 9.38
C ILE A 297 -3.93 5.10 9.73
N VAL A 298 -4.41 4.64 10.88
CA VAL A 298 -5.68 5.04 11.47
C VAL A 298 -5.50 5.60 12.88
N LYS A 299 -6.48 6.38 13.33
CA LYS A 299 -6.56 6.83 14.72
C LYS A 299 -6.94 5.67 15.63
N GLN A 300 -6.42 5.66 16.86
CA GLN A 300 -6.77 4.66 17.89
C GLN A 300 -8.28 4.49 18.05
N GLU A 301 -9.04 5.58 18.09
CA GLU A 301 -10.49 5.55 18.26
C GLU A 301 -11.20 4.75 17.16
N LEU A 302 -10.78 4.91 15.90
CA LEU A 302 -11.37 4.15 14.79
C LEU A 302 -11.00 2.67 14.90
N PHE A 303 -9.75 2.38 15.24
CA PHE A 303 -9.29 1.01 15.46
C PHE A 303 -10.05 0.32 16.60
N ASP A 304 -10.26 1.00 17.72
CA ASP A 304 -11.02 0.47 18.87
C ASP A 304 -12.48 0.19 18.50
N ASN A 305 -13.07 1.05 17.66
CA ASN A 305 -14.43 0.82 17.14
C ASN A 305 -14.48 -0.39 16.20
N LEU A 306 -13.48 -0.58 15.35
CA LEU A 306 -13.38 -1.73 14.46
C LEU A 306 -13.25 -3.04 15.27
N LEU A 307 -12.42 -3.05 16.33
CA LEU A 307 -12.29 -4.19 17.24
C LEU A 307 -13.58 -4.53 18.00
N LYS A 308 -14.37 -3.53 18.41
CA LYS A 308 -15.65 -3.79 19.09
C LYS A 308 -16.69 -4.42 18.16
N GLN A 309 -16.66 -4.04 16.89
CA GLN A 309 -17.55 -4.57 15.86
C GLN A 309 -17.13 -5.97 15.40
N ASP A 310 -15.84 -6.28 15.52
CA ASP A 310 -15.31 -7.64 15.46
C ASP A 310 -15.77 -8.42 16.70
N LYS A 311 -16.96 -9.01 16.61
CA LYS A 311 -17.69 -9.72 17.70
C LYS A 311 -16.95 -10.91 18.33
N THR A 312 -15.67 -11.09 18.05
CA THR A 312 -14.88 -12.25 18.46
C THR A 312 -13.76 -11.92 19.45
N HIS A 313 -13.51 -10.64 19.72
CA HIS A 313 -12.48 -10.22 20.68
C HIS A 313 -12.91 -10.22 22.16
N TYR A 314 -14.17 -10.55 22.46
CA TYR A 314 -14.70 -10.63 23.84
C TYR A 314 -15.06 -12.05 24.29
N GLU A 315 -14.76 -13.07 23.49
CA GLU A 315 -14.91 -14.48 23.87
C GLU A 315 -13.54 -15.17 23.89
N ASN A 316 -12.71 -14.82 24.87
CA ASN A 316 -11.66 -15.66 25.45
C ASN A 316 -11.31 -15.15 26.85
#